data_AF-K0FCI7-F1
#
_entry.id   AF-K0FCI7-F1
#
_cell.length_a   1.000
_cell.length_b   1.000
_cell.length_c   1.000
_cell.angle_alpha   90.00
_cell.angle_beta   90.00
_cell.angle_gamma   90.00
#
_symmetry.space_group_name_H-M   'P 1'
#
loop_
_entity.id
_entity.type
_entity.pdbx_description
1 polymer ?
#
loop_
_entity_poly.entity_id
_entity_poly.type
_entity_poly.pdbx_seq_one_letter_code
_entity_poly.pdbx_strand_id
1 'polypeptide(L)' 'DAPMFVVGVNEKSYTPDLDVVSNASCTTNCLAPLAKVINDRFGIVEGLMTTVHAITATQKTVDGPSA' A
#
# COMPACT_ATOMS: atom_id res chain seq x y z
N ASP A 1 1.55 -7.80 14.18
CA ASP A 1 1.05 -7.44 12.84
C ASP A 1 1.52 -8.44 11.79
N ALA A 2 0.74 -8.59 10.72
CA ALA A 2 1.04 -9.53 9.65
C ALA A 2 2.02 -8.92 8.62
N PRO A 3 2.96 -9.69 8.07
CA PRO A 3 3.85 -9.23 6.99
C PRO A 3 3.06 -8.78 5.76
N MET A 4 3.51 -7.68 5.14
CA MET A 4 2.86 -7.07 3.97
C MET A 4 3.56 -7.42 2.66
N PHE A 5 2.76 -7.72 1.65
CA PHE A 5 3.23 -8.04 0.32
C PHE A 5 2.58 -7.15 -0.73
N VAL A 6 3.37 -6.70 -1.70
CA VAL A 6 2.95 -6.04 -2.92
C VAL A 6 3.54 -6.82 -4.10
N VAL A 7 2.67 -7.30 -4.97
CA VAL A 7 3.05 -8.10 -6.14
C VAL A 7 3.87 -7.24 -7.12
N GLY A 8 5.00 -7.77 -7.58
CA GLY A 8 5.98 -7.09 -8.43
C GLY A 8 7.02 -6.28 -7.64
N VAL A 9 6.95 -6.27 -6.30
CA VAL A 9 7.86 -5.53 -5.43
C VAL A 9 8.60 -6.46 -4.48
N ASN A 10 7.87 -7.23 -3.65
CA ASN A 10 8.46 -8.07 -2.61
C ASN A 10 7.77 -9.44 -2.43
N GLU A 11 6.92 -9.89 -3.35
CA GLU A 11 6.22 -11.18 -3.26
C GLU A 11 7.17 -12.38 -3.10
N LYS A 12 8.41 -12.25 -3.58
CA LYS A 12 9.44 -13.30 -3.49
C LYS A 12 10.01 -13.50 -2.08
N SER A 13 9.76 -12.59 -1.14
CA SER A 13 10.13 -12.78 0.27
C SER A 13 9.08 -13.54 1.06
N TYR A 14 7.98 -13.95 0.42
CA TYR A 14 6.99 -14.84 1.04
C TYR A 14 7.60 -16.21 1.31
N THR A 15 7.33 -16.76 2.48
CA THR A 15 7.73 -18.11 2.87
C THR A 15 6.51 -18.90 3.37
N PRO A 16 6.46 -20.24 3.17
CA PRO A 16 5.29 -21.04 3.50
C PRO A 16 4.93 -21.13 4.99
N ASP A 17 5.83 -20.72 5.89
CA ASP A 17 5.62 -20.66 7.35
C ASP A 17 4.82 -19.43 7.81
N LEU A 18 4.49 -18.52 6.89
CA LEU A 18 3.67 -17.34 7.20
C LEU A 18 2.17 -17.68 7.16
N ASP A 19 1.59 -17.96 8.33
CA ASP A 19 0.17 -18.32 8.46
C ASP A 19 -0.80 -17.16 8.17
N VAL A 20 -0.37 -15.91 8.40
CA VAL A 20 -1.19 -14.72 8.22
C VAL A 20 -0.38 -13.66 7.49
N VAL A 21 -0.95 -13.12 6.41
CA VAL A 21 -0.32 -12.11 5.57
C VAL A 21 -1.29 -10.97 5.26
N SER A 22 -0.74 -9.81 4.89
CA SER A 22 -1.51 -8.65 4.42
C SER A 22 -1.12 -8.32 2.99
N ASN A 23 -2.11 -8.08 2.11
CA ASN A 23 -1.86 -7.63 0.74
C ASN A 23 -1.70 -6.10 0.65
N ALA A 24 -1.36 -5.45 1.77
CA ALA A 24 -1.28 -4.01 1.92
C ALA A 24 -2.59 -3.29 1.53
N SER A 25 -2.52 -1.96 1.36
CA SER A 25 -3.65 -1.14 0.92
C SER A 25 -3.67 -0.94 -0.61
N CYS A 26 -4.80 -0.49 -1.15
CA CYS A 26 -4.92 -0.06 -2.55
C CYS A 26 -3.87 1.01 -2.92
N THR A 27 -3.69 2.03 -2.08
CA THR A 27 -2.73 3.11 -2.30
C THR A 27 -1.29 2.63 -2.25
N THR A 28 -0.96 1.69 -1.34
CA THR A 28 0.37 1.08 -1.26
C THR A 28 0.69 0.27 -2.51
N ASN A 29 -0.27 -0.53 -3.01
CA ASN A 29 -0.11 -1.30 -4.25
C ASN A 29 0.07 -0.39 -5.47
N CYS A 30 -0.50 0.82 -5.47
CA CYS A 30 -0.28 1.81 -6.52
C CYS A 30 1.11 2.47 -6.42
N LEU A 31 1.52 2.88 -5.23
CA LEU A 31 2.77 3.63 -5.04
C LEU A 31 4.03 2.76 -5.13
N ALA A 32 4.02 1.57 -4.52
CA ALA A 32 5.24 0.79 -4.32
C ALA A 32 5.94 0.36 -5.64
N PRO A 33 5.24 -0.05 -6.71
CA PRO A 33 5.88 -0.36 -7.99
C PRO A 33 6.55 0.87 -8.62
N LEU A 34 5.91 2.03 -8.57
CA LEU A 34 6.47 3.29 -9.07
C LEU A 34 7.71 3.68 -8.25
N ALA A 35 7.58 3.69 -6.92
CA ALA A 35 8.67 4.03 -6.01
C ALA A 35 9.87 3.10 -6.20
N LYS A 36 9.63 1.79 -6.40
CA LYS A 36 10.68 0.81 -6.68
C LYS A 36 11.48 1.18 -7.93
N VAL A 37 10.81 1.45 -9.06
CA VAL A 37 11.50 1.77 -10.32
C VAL A 37 12.33 3.05 -10.18
N ILE A 38 11.75 4.09 -9.58
CA ILE A 38 12.45 5.38 -9.40
C ILE A 38 13.64 5.21 -8.45
N ASN A 39 13.46 4.52 -7.32
CA ASN A 39 14.53 4.30 -6.36
C ASN A 39 15.67 3.44 -6.92
N ASP A 40 15.35 2.33 -7.60
CA ASP A 40 16.35 1.42 -8.18
C ASP A 40 17.19 2.09 -9.30
N ARG A 41 16.66 3.14 -9.94
CA ARG A 41 17.32 3.81 -11.07
C ARG A 41 18.01 5.12 -10.68
N PHE A 42 17.41 5.88 -9.78
CA PHE A 42 17.81 7.25 -9.49
C PHE A 42 18.10 7.51 -8.01
N GLY A 43 17.63 6.63 -7.12
CA GLY A 43 17.65 6.84 -5.67
C GLY A 43 16.60 7.86 -5.23
N ILE A 44 15.77 7.51 -4.26
CA ILE A 44 14.85 8.45 -3.61
C ILE A 44 15.50 8.91 -2.29
N VAL A 45 15.80 10.20 -2.17
CA VAL A 45 16.30 10.78 -0.90
C VAL A 45 15.13 11.01 0.07
N GLU A 46 14.06 11.62 -0.42
CA GLU A 46 12.81 11.87 0.31
C GLU A 46 11.63 11.98 -0.67
N GLY A 47 10.40 11.85 -0.15
CA GLY A 47 9.20 11.97 -0.96
C GLY A 47 7.96 12.23 -0.12
N LEU A 48 7.10 13.11 -0.61
CA LEU A 48 5.75 13.34 -0.09
C LEU A 48 4.75 12.85 -1.14
N MET A 49 3.70 12.16 -0.69
CA MET A 49 2.68 11.61 -1.56
C MET A 49 1.30 12.07 -1.10
N THR A 50 0.49 12.45 -2.08
CA THR A 50 -0.94 12.73 -1.90
C THR A 50 -1.71 11.85 -2.87
N THR A 51 -2.73 11.14 -2.38
CA THR A 51 -3.67 10.40 -3.21
C THR A 51 -5.00 11.14 -3.24
N VAL A 52 -5.56 11.35 -4.43
CA VAL A 52 -6.96 11.72 -4.58
C VAL A 52 -7.75 10.42 -4.65
N HIS A 53 -8.24 9.98 -3.51
CA HIS A 53 -8.92 8.69 -3.37
C HIS A 53 -10.43 8.84 -3.56
N ALA A 54 -11.05 7.88 -4.25
CA ALA A 54 -12.51 7.83 -4.36
C ALA A 54 -13.16 7.52 -3.00
N ILE A 55 -14.45 7.86 -2.86
CA ILE A 55 -15.20 7.54 -1.65
C ILE A 55 -15.23 6.03 -1.40
N THR A 56 -15.11 5.60 -0.14
CA THR A 56 -15.22 4.20 0.26
C THR A 56 -16.36 3.97 1.25
N ALA A 57 -16.66 2.71 1.57
CA ALA A 57 -17.78 2.32 2.42
C ALA A 57 -17.71 2.86 3.87
N THR A 58 -16.55 3.33 4.33
CA THR A 58 -16.40 3.89 5.69
C THR A 58 -16.96 5.31 5.79
N GLN A 59 -17.03 6.04 4.68
CA GLN A 59 -17.65 7.37 4.62
C GLN A 59 -19.17 7.26 4.71
N LYS A 60 -19.80 8.34 5.19
CA LYS A 60 -21.24 8.40 5.44
C LYS A 60 -21.92 9.12 4.29
N THR A 61 -23.12 8.64 3.92
CA THR A 61 -23.94 9.26 2.86
C THR A 61 -24.53 10.60 3.30
N VAL A 62 -24.69 10.79 4.60
CA VAL A 62 -25.13 12.02 5.27
C VAL A 62 -24.28 12.22 6.53
N ASP A 63 -24.29 13.43 7.08
CA ASP A 63 -23.52 13.75 8.28
C ASP A 63 -23.95 12.90 9.48
N GLY A 64 -22.98 12.37 10.22
CA GLY A 64 -23.23 11.55 11.41
C GLY A 64 -21.94 11.22 12.16
N PRO A 65 -22.04 10.64 13.37
CA PRO A 65 -20.87 10.26 14.16
C PRO A 65 -19.94 9.31 13.39
N SER A 66 -18.62 9.54 13.46
CA SER A 66 -17.60 8.64 12.94
C SER A 66 -16.91 7.95 14.11
N ALA A 67 -17.04 6.62 14.17
CA ALA A 67 -16.25 5.75 15.04
C ALA A 67 -15.05 5.19 14.28
#